data_AF-A0A7V1RCS7-F1
#
_entry.id   AF-A0A7V1RCS7-F1
#
_cell.length_a   1.000
_cell.length_b   1.000
_cell.length_c   1.000
_cell.angle_alpha   90.00
_cell.angle_beta   90.00
_cell.angle_gamma   90.00
#
_symmetry.space_group_name_H-M   'P 1'
#
loop_
_entity.id
_entity.type
_entity.pdbx_description
1 polymer ?
#
loop_
_entity_poly.entity_id
_entity_poly.type
_entity_poly.pdbx_seq_one_letter_code
_entity_poly.pdbx_strand_id
1 'polypeptide(L)'
;MPRTGMAPTSRVPSPTTLSPEPPSRIQRLRPTWARFPAAPRAPRPTARPIVPGSRHDRPATGVDPMMKRPRAPWLGFTLVEVLVAVTILSLALLAFLSAIVASGRSAAKGDYYILAARAAGDRLAAVRAGGYAALSDGATEYTVSGLPGGRMRVTVGPLDGSAAYTDIRQVDVRVTWDSPTPGEPALAGEVRASTLAARPR
;
A
#
# COMPACT_ATOMS: atom_id res chain seq x y z
N MET A 1 -36.95 13.77 65.45
CA MET A 1 -37.53 12.80 64.49
C MET A 1 -36.53 12.58 63.36
N PRO A 2 -35.61 11.60 63.45
CA PRO A 2 -34.64 11.34 62.38
C PRO A 2 -35.24 10.40 61.34
N ARG A 3 -35.10 10.78 60.06
CA ARG A 3 -35.65 10.05 58.91
C ARG A 3 -34.55 9.13 58.37
N THR A 4 -34.67 7.84 58.65
CA THR A 4 -33.77 6.78 58.21
C THR A 4 -33.88 6.62 56.70
N GLY A 5 -32.84 7.03 55.97
CA GLY A 5 -32.72 6.86 54.52
C GLY A 5 -32.25 5.45 54.17
N MET A 6 -33.09 4.70 53.48
CA MET A 6 -32.84 3.36 52.98
C MET A 6 -31.98 3.45 51.71
N ALA A 7 -30.80 2.82 51.71
CA ALA A 7 -29.90 2.81 50.56
C ALA A 7 -30.41 1.86 49.45
N PRO A 8 -30.28 2.22 48.17
CA PRO A 8 -30.67 1.35 47.05
C PRO A 8 -29.65 0.23 46.85
N THR A 9 -30.14 -1.01 46.87
CA THR A 9 -29.40 -2.23 46.56
C THR A 9 -29.09 -2.28 45.05
N SER A 10 -27.82 -2.03 44.72
CA SER A 10 -27.26 -2.23 43.38
C SER A 10 -27.25 -3.71 43.02
N ARG A 11 -28.17 -4.12 42.12
CA ARG A 11 -28.21 -5.47 41.55
C ARG A 11 -27.15 -5.56 40.44
N VAL A 12 -26.04 -6.22 40.71
CA VAL A 12 -25.00 -6.53 39.73
C VAL A 12 -25.56 -7.58 38.75
N PRO A 13 -25.64 -7.31 37.43
CA PRO A 13 -26.04 -8.32 36.46
C PRO A 13 -24.95 -9.37 36.31
N SER A 14 -25.35 -10.64 36.34
CA SER A 14 -24.46 -11.79 36.16
C SER A 14 -23.79 -11.75 34.77
N PRO A 15 -22.51 -12.15 34.66
CA PRO A 15 -21.81 -12.19 33.39
C PRO A 15 -22.42 -13.27 32.50
N THR A 16 -22.97 -12.84 31.35
CA THR A 16 -23.41 -13.73 30.28
C THR A 16 -22.20 -14.47 29.73
N THR A 17 -22.14 -15.77 29.98
CA THR A 17 -21.13 -16.69 29.44
C THR A 17 -21.30 -16.76 27.92
N LEU A 18 -20.50 -15.99 27.18
CA LEU A 18 -20.43 -16.08 25.72
C LEU A 18 -19.73 -17.39 25.34
N SER A 19 -20.48 -18.26 24.67
CA SER A 19 -19.99 -19.50 24.08
C SER A 19 -18.87 -19.21 23.07
N PRO A 20 -17.72 -19.90 23.11
CA PRO A 20 -16.64 -19.67 22.16
C PRO A 20 -17.07 -20.09 20.75
N GLU A 21 -17.13 -19.12 19.86
CA GLU A 21 -17.37 -19.32 18.43
C GLU A 21 -16.23 -20.17 17.83
N PRO A 22 -16.53 -21.22 17.05
CA PRO A 22 -15.51 -22.08 16.47
C PRO A 22 -14.63 -21.29 15.47
N PRO A 23 -13.31 -21.55 15.43
CA PRO A 23 -12.39 -20.83 14.56
C PRO A 23 -12.79 -21.02 13.11
N SER A 24 -13.10 -19.91 12.44
CA SER A 24 -13.41 -19.86 11.03
C SER A 24 -12.26 -20.47 10.24
N ARG A 25 -12.59 -21.56 9.54
CA ARG A 25 -11.69 -22.33 8.68
C ARG A 25 -11.09 -21.38 7.64
N ILE A 26 -9.84 -20.98 7.84
CA ILE A 26 -9.08 -20.15 6.89
C ILE A 26 -8.96 -20.95 5.59
N GLN A 27 -9.90 -20.72 4.67
CA GLN A 27 -9.76 -21.11 3.29
C GLN A 27 -8.57 -20.31 2.75
N ARG A 28 -7.43 -20.98 2.59
CA ARG A 28 -6.26 -20.42 1.94
C ARG A 28 -6.65 -20.12 0.49
N LEU A 29 -7.14 -18.91 0.25
CA LEU A 29 -7.35 -18.36 -1.07
C LEU A 29 -5.99 -18.40 -1.76
N ARG A 30 -5.83 -19.33 -2.70
CA ARG A 30 -4.63 -19.42 -3.52
C ARG A 30 -4.50 -18.10 -4.27
N PRO A 31 -3.36 -17.41 -4.19
CA PRO A 31 -3.16 -16.17 -4.91
C PRO A 31 -3.38 -16.38 -6.41
N THR A 32 -4.39 -15.70 -6.95
CA THR A 32 -4.85 -15.80 -8.35
C THR A 32 -3.85 -15.23 -9.36
N TRP A 33 -2.80 -14.54 -8.90
CA TRP A 33 -1.76 -13.99 -9.77
C TRP A 33 -0.81 -15.05 -10.36
N ALA A 34 -0.89 -16.32 -9.95
CA ALA A 34 -0.09 -17.41 -10.54
C ALA A 34 -0.58 -17.89 -11.93
N ARG A 35 -1.60 -17.25 -12.50
CA ARG A 35 -2.06 -17.48 -13.89
C ARG A 35 -1.90 -16.25 -14.76
N PHE A 36 -0.70 -15.69 -14.83
CA PHE A 36 -0.35 -14.91 -16.00
C PHE A 36 0.14 -15.87 -17.09
N PRO A 37 -0.56 -15.97 -18.24
CA PRO A 37 0.01 -16.68 -19.39
C PRO A 37 1.35 -16.02 -19.71
N ALA A 38 2.39 -16.82 -19.86
CA ALA A 38 3.71 -16.35 -20.25
C ALA A 38 3.54 -15.43 -21.47
N ALA A 39 3.95 -14.17 -21.34
CA ALA A 39 3.82 -13.20 -22.41
C ALA A 39 4.48 -13.79 -23.68
N PRO A 40 3.79 -13.80 -24.84
CA PRO A 40 4.37 -14.28 -26.08
C PRO A 40 5.66 -13.49 -26.32
N ARG A 41 6.80 -14.21 -26.35
CA ARG A 41 8.11 -13.60 -26.62
C ARG A 41 8.00 -12.87 -27.95
N ALA A 42 8.17 -11.54 -27.91
CA ALA A 42 8.22 -10.75 -29.12
C ALA A 42 9.27 -11.33 -30.08
N PRO A 43 8.96 -11.50 -31.37
CA PRO A 43 9.90 -12.02 -32.34
C PRO A 43 11.16 -11.14 -32.34
N ARG A 44 12.30 -11.80 -32.13
CA ARG A 44 13.62 -11.17 -32.11
C ARG A 44 13.82 -10.45 -33.45
N PRO A 45 14.15 -9.14 -33.46
CA PRO A 45 14.37 -8.41 -34.70
C PRO A 45 15.51 -9.08 -35.46
N THR A 46 15.18 -9.76 -36.54
CA THR A 46 16.16 -10.30 -37.48
C THR A 46 16.90 -9.13 -38.09
N ALA A 47 18.21 -9.10 -37.89
CA ALA A 47 19.10 -8.10 -38.46
C ALA A 47 18.83 -8.01 -39.97
N ARG A 48 18.38 -6.84 -40.43
CA ARG A 48 18.20 -6.58 -41.85
C ARG A 48 19.58 -6.64 -42.51
N PRO A 49 19.75 -7.41 -43.59
CA PRO A 49 20.98 -7.38 -44.36
C PRO A 49 21.18 -5.97 -44.94
N ILE A 50 22.33 -5.39 -44.65
CA ILE A 50 22.81 -4.15 -45.27
C ILE A 50 23.06 -4.50 -46.74
N VAL A 51 22.17 -4.06 -47.62
CA VAL A 51 22.37 -4.17 -49.07
C VAL A 51 23.32 -3.05 -49.50
N PRO A 52 24.54 -3.36 -49.95
CA PRO A 52 25.48 -2.36 -50.44
C PRO A 52 25.10 -1.98 -51.88
N GLY A 53 24.87 -0.69 -52.08
CA GLY A 53 25.20 -0.01 -53.33
C GLY A 53 24.38 -0.39 -54.57
N SER A 54 23.33 0.38 -54.84
CA SER A 54 22.98 0.74 -56.21
C SER A 54 22.94 2.27 -56.31
N ARG A 55 24.11 2.84 -56.63
CA ARG A 55 24.21 4.17 -57.25
C ARG A 55 23.43 4.09 -58.57
N HIS A 56 22.22 4.61 -58.58
CA HIS A 56 21.57 5.00 -59.83
C HIS A 56 21.97 6.44 -60.13
N ASP A 57 22.80 6.58 -61.16
CA ASP A 57 22.98 7.80 -61.92
C ASP A 57 21.61 8.33 -62.33
N ARG A 58 21.21 9.48 -61.76
CA ARG A 58 20.08 10.25 -62.24
C ARG A 58 20.55 11.12 -63.40
N PRO A 59 20.04 10.91 -64.63
CA PRO A 59 20.21 11.92 -65.66
C PRO A 59 19.48 13.19 -65.24
N ALA A 60 20.26 14.25 -65.03
CA ALA A 60 19.76 15.60 -64.97
C ALA A 60 19.29 15.99 -66.37
N THR A 61 17.98 16.19 -66.56
CA THR A 61 17.34 17.20 -67.45
C THR A 61 15.89 16.81 -67.65
N GLY A 62 15.05 17.30 -66.77
CA GLY A 62 13.61 17.24 -66.90
C GLY A 62 13.05 18.22 -65.89
N VAL A 63 12.91 19.48 -66.30
CA VAL A 63 12.12 20.45 -65.56
C VAL A 63 10.69 19.95 -65.66
N ASP A 64 10.33 19.02 -64.77
CA ASP A 64 8.96 18.58 -64.62
C ASP A 64 8.13 19.84 -64.38
N PRO A 65 7.14 20.13 -65.23
CA PRO A 65 6.28 21.28 -65.01
C PRO A 65 5.71 21.11 -63.62
N MET A 66 5.97 22.09 -62.77
CA MET A 66 5.56 22.16 -61.37
C MET A 66 4.04 22.02 -61.32
N MET A 67 3.55 20.78 -61.37
CA MET A 67 2.14 20.44 -61.31
C MET A 67 1.71 20.89 -59.93
N LYS A 68 1.05 22.05 -59.90
CA LYS A 68 0.40 22.60 -58.72
C LYS A 68 -0.58 21.54 -58.27
N ARG A 69 -0.14 20.68 -57.34
CA ARG A 69 -1.01 19.71 -56.68
C ARG A 69 -2.19 20.53 -56.15
N PRO A 70 -3.42 20.24 -56.58
CA PRO A 70 -4.57 20.95 -56.07
C PRO A 70 -4.52 20.82 -54.55
N ARG A 71 -4.40 21.96 -53.87
CA ARG A 71 -4.44 21.98 -52.40
C ARG A 71 -5.80 21.38 -52.06
N ALA A 72 -5.79 20.22 -51.39
CA ALA A 72 -7.01 19.60 -50.92
C ALA A 72 -7.80 20.67 -50.16
N PRO A 73 -9.11 20.82 -50.41
CA PRO A 73 -9.93 21.78 -49.68
C PRO A 73 -9.81 21.43 -48.20
N TRP A 74 -9.30 22.38 -47.42
CA TRP A 74 -9.18 22.24 -45.98
C TRP A 74 -10.62 22.22 -45.46
N LEU A 75 -11.13 21.02 -45.15
CA LEU A 75 -12.39 20.85 -44.45
C LEU A 75 -12.20 21.54 -43.09
N GLY A 76 -12.77 22.74 -42.95
CA GLY A 76 -12.72 23.49 -41.71
C GLY A 76 -13.36 22.68 -40.57
N PHE A 77 -12.83 22.83 -39.36
CA PHE A 77 -13.42 22.24 -38.16
C PHE A 77 -14.86 22.70 -38.01
N THR A 78 -15.80 21.76 -37.91
CA THR A 78 -17.21 22.12 -37.71
C THR A 78 -17.43 22.55 -36.26
N LEU A 79 -18.39 23.45 -36.01
CA LEU A 79 -18.74 23.89 -34.66
C LEU A 79 -19.13 22.71 -33.75
N VAL A 80 -19.79 21.69 -34.33
CA VAL A 80 -20.14 20.45 -33.63
C VAL A 80 -18.90 19.68 -33.20
N GLU A 81 -17.89 19.60 -34.04
CA GLU A 81 -16.64 18.89 -33.73
C GLU A 81 -15.87 19.57 -32.59
N VAL A 82 -15.83 20.90 -32.58
CA VAL A 82 -15.25 21.67 -31.46
C VAL A 82 -16.02 21.41 -30.17
N LEU A 83 -17.35 21.39 -30.22
CA LEU A 83 -18.18 21.12 -29.04
C LEU A 83 -17.91 19.72 -28.46
N VAL A 84 -17.83 18.71 -29.32
CA VAL A 84 -17.50 17.33 -28.91
C VAL A 84 -16.07 17.24 -28.36
N ALA A 85 -15.11 17.93 -28.97
CA ALA A 85 -13.74 17.96 -28.48
C ALA A 85 -13.65 18.58 -27.07
N VAL A 86 -14.35 19.69 -26.83
CA VAL A 86 -14.38 20.37 -25.53
C VAL A 86 -15.07 19.52 -24.47
N THR A 87 -16.12 18.78 -24.79
CA THR A 87 -16.78 17.89 -23.83
C THR A 87 -15.87 16.72 -23.44
N ILE A 88 -15.23 16.06 -24.40
CA ILE A 88 -14.27 14.98 -24.13
C ILE A 88 -13.09 15.50 -23.30
N LEU A 89 -12.55 16.68 -23.65
CA LEU A 89 -11.47 17.31 -22.91
C LEU A 89 -11.87 17.60 -21.45
N SER A 90 -13.09 18.08 -21.23
CA SER A 90 -13.59 18.38 -19.89
C SER A 90 -13.70 17.13 -19.02
N LEU A 91 -14.19 16.01 -19.58
CA LEU A 91 -14.25 14.73 -18.88
C LEU A 91 -12.84 14.17 -18.58
N ALA A 92 -11.90 14.31 -19.52
CA ALA A 92 -10.52 13.89 -19.30
C ALA A 92 -9.85 14.68 -18.17
N LEU A 93 -10.07 16.00 -18.11
CA LEU A 93 -9.54 16.85 -17.03
C LEU A 93 -10.13 16.48 -15.67
N LEU A 94 -11.42 16.16 -15.59
CA LEU A 94 -12.04 15.72 -14.34
C LEU A 94 -11.45 14.40 -13.82
N ALA A 95 -11.25 13.43 -14.72
CA ALA A 95 -10.60 12.17 -14.38
C ALA A 95 -9.15 12.39 -13.91
N PHE A 96 -8.41 13.27 -14.58
CA PHE A 96 -7.03 13.61 -14.23
C PHE A 96 -6.92 14.26 -12.84
N LEU A 97 -7.80 15.22 -12.51
CA LEU A 97 -7.85 15.83 -11.18
C LEU A 97 -8.13 14.79 -10.09
N SER A 98 -9.02 13.84 -10.36
CA SER A 98 -9.34 12.76 -9.43
C SER A 98 -8.13 11.86 -9.17
N ALA A 99 -7.35 11.56 -10.22
CA ALA A 99 -6.10 10.80 -10.11
C ALA A 99 -5.04 11.53 -9.28
N ILE A 100 -4.91 12.86 -9.43
CA ILE A 100 -3.97 13.66 -8.62
C ILE A 100 -4.31 13.58 -7.13
N VAL A 101 -5.59 13.74 -6.77
CA VAL A 101 -6.04 13.65 -5.36
C VAL A 101 -5.77 12.25 -4.80
N ALA A 102 -6.06 11.20 -5.55
CA ALA A 102 -5.77 9.82 -5.14
C ALA A 102 -4.26 9.57 -4.98
N SER A 103 -3.44 10.14 -5.85
CA SER A 103 -1.97 10.06 -5.77
C SER A 103 -1.45 10.75 -4.50
N GLY A 104 -1.94 11.95 -4.18
CA GLY A 104 -1.57 12.67 -2.95
C GLY A 104 -1.89 11.88 -1.67
N ARG A 105 -3.08 11.26 -1.61
CA ARG A 105 -3.44 10.37 -0.48
C ARG A 105 -2.52 9.16 -0.38
N SER A 106 -2.12 8.59 -1.51
CA SER A 106 -1.21 7.43 -1.55
C SER A 106 0.19 7.82 -1.07
N ALA A 107 0.68 9.00 -1.45
CA ALA A 107 1.97 9.54 -0.99
C ALA A 107 1.95 9.76 0.54
N ALA A 108 0.93 10.43 1.06
CA ALA A 108 0.79 10.66 2.50
C ALA A 108 0.71 9.35 3.30
N LYS A 109 0.01 8.33 2.77
CA LYS A 109 -0.01 7.00 3.38
C LYS A 109 1.37 6.36 3.37
N GLY A 110 2.13 6.51 2.28
CA GLY A 110 3.52 6.05 2.17
C GLY A 110 4.43 6.65 3.25
N ASP A 111 4.30 7.95 3.52
CA ASP A 111 5.06 8.62 4.57
C ASP A 111 4.76 8.03 5.96
N TYR A 112 3.49 7.74 6.26
CA TYR A 112 3.11 7.07 7.51
C TYR A 112 3.70 5.65 7.61
N TYR A 113 3.73 4.87 6.53
CA TYR A 113 4.39 3.57 6.53
C TYR A 113 5.89 3.67 6.83
N ILE A 114 6.58 4.66 6.25
CA ILE A 114 8.01 4.88 6.49
C ILE A 114 8.25 5.23 7.98
N LEU A 115 7.45 6.14 8.55
CA LEU A 115 7.55 6.51 9.96
C LEU A 115 7.25 5.33 10.89
N ALA A 116 6.19 4.58 10.62
CA ALA A 116 5.81 3.41 11.41
C ALA A 116 6.88 2.30 11.34
N ALA A 117 7.42 2.02 10.15
CA ALA A 117 8.47 1.04 9.95
C ALA A 117 9.78 1.46 10.66
N ARG A 118 10.14 2.75 10.59
CA ARG A 118 11.28 3.29 11.33
C ARG A 118 11.10 3.14 12.83
N ALA A 119 9.95 3.53 13.38
CA ALA A 119 9.66 3.38 14.81
C ALA A 119 9.72 1.92 15.27
N ALA A 120 9.18 1.00 14.48
CA ALA A 120 9.27 -0.44 14.75
C ALA A 120 10.71 -0.94 14.72
N GLY A 121 11.49 -0.52 13.72
CA GLY A 121 12.90 -0.87 13.56
C GLY A 121 13.77 -0.36 14.69
N ASP A 122 13.60 0.91 15.08
CA ASP A 122 14.32 1.54 16.20
C ASP A 122 14.02 0.80 17.50
N ARG A 123 12.75 0.40 17.72
CA ARG A 123 12.38 -0.37 18.91
C ARG A 123 13.00 -1.77 18.91
N LEU A 124 12.98 -2.48 17.78
CA LEU A 124 13.64 -3.78 17.66
C LEU A 124 15.15 -3.67 17.89
N ALA A 125 15.79 -2.61 17.39
CA ALA A 125 17.20 -2.35 17.63
C ALA A 125 17.49 -2.10 19.12
N ALA A 126 16.65 -1.32 19.81
CA ALA A 126 16.77 -1.09 21.24
C ALA A 126 16.60 -2.37 22.07
N VAL A 127 15.61 -3.20 21.72
CA VAL A 127 15.38 -4.52 22.35
C VAL A 127 16.60 -5.42 22.14
N ARG A 128 17.16 -5.45 20.93
CA ARG A 128 18.37 -6.23 20.63
C ARG A 128 19.59 -5.75 21.41
N ALA A 129 19.76 -4.44 21.54
CA ALA A 129 20.86 -3.84 22.30
C ALA A 129 20.79 -4.16 23.81
N GLY A 130 19.58 -4.30 24.37
CA GLY A 130 19.38 -4.72 25.76
C GLY A 130 19.74 -6.19 26.02
N GLY A 131 19.79 -7.02 24.98
CA GLY A 131 20.10 -8.45 25.09
C GLY A 131 18.98 -9.29 25.71
N TYR A 132 19.22 -10.60 25.82
CA TYR A 132 18.20 -11.57 26.26
C TYR A 132 17.72 -11.34 27.71
N ALA A 133 18.64 -10.96 28.61
CA ALA A 133 18.34 -10.81 30.04
C ALA A 133 17.39 -9.64 30.34
N ALA A 134 17.32 -8.64 29.45
CA ALA A 134 16.42 -7.49 29.60
C ALA A 134 14.98 -7.79 29.14
N LEU A 135 14.73 -8.98 28.56
CA LEU A 135 13.42 -9.35 28.05
C LEU A 135 12.54 -9.87 29.18
N SER A 136 11.37 -9.25 29.35
CA SER A 136 10.29 -9.75 30.20
C SER A 136 9.09 -10.10 29.33
N ASP A 137 8.46 -11.23 29.60
CA ASP A 137 7.26 -11.62 28.86
C ASP A 137 6.10 -10.66 29.12
N GLY A 138 5.24 -10.49 28.13
CA GLY A 138 4.07 -9.62 28.21
C GLY A 138 3.99 -8.63 27.06
N ALA A 139 3.14 -7.62 27.22
CA ALA A 139 2.94 -6.57 26.24
C ALA A 139 3.20 -5.19 26.85
N THR A 140 3.89 -4.33 26.12
CA THR A 140 4.08 -2.93 26.48
C THR A 140 3.60 -2.04 25.35
N GLU A 141 2.90 -0.96 25.70
CA GLU A 141 2.39 0.02 24.75
C GLU A 141 3.20 1.32 24.81
N TYR A 142 3.37 1.94 23.65
CA TYR A 142 4.07 3.21 23.45
C TYR A 142 3.26 4.07 22.49
N THR A 143 3.39 5.38 22.61
CA THR A 143 2.90 6.32 21.59
C THR A 143 3.98 6.54 20.53
N VAL A 144 3.57 6.73 19.28
CA VAL A 144 4.50 7.00 18.16
C VAL A 144 4.26 8.43 17.66
N SER A 145 5.23 9.31 17.93
CA SER A 145 5.18 10.70 17.48
C SER A 145 5.19 10.79 15.95
N GLY A 146 4.41 11.73 15.40
CA GLY A 146 4.32 11.97 13.96
C GLY A 146 3.33 11.06 13.22
N LEU A 147 2.74 10.07 13.89
CA LEU A 147 1.62 9.30 13.37
C LEU A 147 0.31 9.75 14.02
N PRO A 148 -0.76 10.02 13.24
CA PRO A 148 -2.07 10.38 13.79
C PRO A 148 -2.64 9.21 14.60
N GLY A 149 -2.84 9.40 15.91
CA GLY A 149 -3.26 8.32 16.80
C GLY A 149 -2.25 7.17 16.91
N GLY A 150 -0.98 7.41 16.56
CA GLY A 150 0.06 6.38 16.50
C GLY A 150 0.29 5.66 17.82
N ARG A 151 0.06 4.34 17.82
CA ARG A 151 0.34 3.45 18.95
C ARG A 151 1.26 2.31 18.51
N MET A 152 2.19 1.94 19.37
CA MET A 152 3.07 0.80 19.19
C MET A 152 2.89 -0.17 20.34
N ARG A 153 2.64 -1.44 20.03
CA ARG A 153 2.58 -2.53 21.00
C ARG A 153 3.74 -3.48 20.75
N VAL A 154 4.53 -3.71 21.79
CA VAL A 154 5.63 -4.66 21.80
C VAL A 154 5.20 -5.84 22.63
N THR A 155 5.14 -7.03 22.03
CA THR A 155 4.82 -8.28 22.72
C THR A 155 6.07 -9.13 22.76
N VAL A 156 6.43 -9.60 23.95
CA VAL A 156 7.52 -10.54 24.17
C VAL A 156 6.92 -11.82 24.72
N GLY A 157 7.30 -12.95 24.14
CA GLY A 157 6.85 -14.25 24.61
C GLY A 157 7.66 -15.41 24.06
N PRO A 158 7.29 -16.64 24.43
CA PRO A 158 7.92 -17.84 23.87
C PRO A 158 7.68 -17.93 22.37
N LEU A 159 8.65 -18.51 21.65
CA LEU A 159 8.53 -18.77 20.22
C LEU A 159 7.27 -19.61 19.91
N ASP A 160 6.42 -19.09 19.02
CA ASP A 160 5.13 -19.71 18.64
C ASP A 160 4.18 -19.97 19.83
N GLY A 161 4.35 -19.26 20.95
CA GLY A 161 3.57 -19.50 22.17
C GLY A 161 3.96 -20.79 22.90
N SER A 162 5.00 -21.50 22.45
CA SER A 162 5.40 -22.80 23.00
C SER A 162 6.38 -22.66 24.16
N ALA A 163 5.97 -23.12 25.34
CA ALA A 163 6.83 -23.16 26.53
C ALA A 163 8.05 -24.10 26.40
N ALA A 164 8.14 -24.90 25.32
CA ALA A 164 9.28 -25.78 25.08
C ALA A 164 10.57 -25.01 24.74
N TYR A 165 10.45 -23.76 24.27
CA TYR A 165 11.59 -22.94 23.85
C TYR A 165 11.92 -21.89 24.92
N THR A 166 12.51 -22.33 26.04
CA THR A 166 12.84 -21.43 27.17
C THR A 166 14.03 -20.52 26.92
N ASP A 167 14.87 -20.85 25.93
CA ASP A 167 16.08 -20.09 25.58
C ASP A 167 15.89 -19.16 24.36
N ILE A 168 14.69 -19.14 23.76
CA ILE A 168 14.37 -18.31 22.60
C ILE A 168 13.08 -17.56 22.88
N ARG A 169 13.14 -16.23 22.77
CA ARG A 169 11.96 -15.37 22.84
C ARG A 169 11.68 -14.72 21.50
N GLN A 170 10.40 -14.67 21.16
CA GLN A 170 9.89 -13.90 20.04
C GLN A 170 9.50 -12.51 20.55
N VAL A 171 9.95 -11.49 19.83
CA VAL A 171 9.56 -10.12 20.07
C VAL A 171 8.82 -9.61 18.85
N ASP A 172 7.54 -9.34 19.01
CA ASP A 172 6.66 -8.80 17.99
C ASP A 172 6.39 -7.32 18.28
N VAL A 173 6.68 -6.46 17.30
CA VAL A 173 6.39 -5.03 17.35
C VAL A 173 5.29 -4.73 16.34
N ARG A 174 4.17 -4.21 16.83
CA ARG A 174 3.01 -3.80 16.03
C ARG A 174 2.81 -2.31 16.18
N VAL A 175 2.91 -1.56 15.08
CA VAL A 175 2.63 -0.12 15.04
C VAL A 175 1.34 0.11 14.28
N THR A 176 0.37 0.76 14.90
CA THR A 176 -0.94 1.11 14.31
C THR A 176 -1.13 2.61 14.35
N TRP A 177 -1.81 3.16 13.36
CA TRP A 177 -2.22 4.56 13.35
C TRP A 177 -3.62 4.71 12.75
N ASP A 178 -4.30 5.76 13.20
CA ASP A 178 -5.65 6.10 12.78
C ASP A 178 -5.60 7.04 11.57
N SER A 179 -6.76 7.27 10.94
CA SER A 179 -6.86 8.34 9.95
C SER A 179 -6.94 9.70 10.67
N PRO A 180 -6.23 10.74 10.19
CA PRO A 180 -6.36 12.09 10.74
C PRO A 180 -7.75 12.68 10.48
N THR A 181 -8.45 12.20 9.45
CA THR A 181 -9.78 12.66 9.05
C THR A 181 -10.83 11.64 9.46
N PRO A 182 -11.81 12.00 10.32
CA PRO A 182 -12.94 11.13 10.64
C PRO A 182 -13.68 10.68 9.37
N GLY A 183 -13.91 9.38 9.23
CA GLY A 183 -14.62 8.81 8.07
C GLY A 183 -13.75 8.49 6.85
N GLU A 184 -12.43 8.73 6.89
CA GLU A 184 -11.52 8.41 5.80
C GLU A 184 -10.56 7.26 6.20
N PRO A 185 -11.02 5.99 6.24
CA PRO A 185 -10.19 4.87 6.70
C PRO A 185 -9.00 4.58 5.77
N ALA A 186 -8.96 5.19 4.57
CA ALA A 186 -7.94 4.96 3.57
C ALA A 186 -6.52 5.27 4.06
N LEU A 187 -6.37 6.21 5.00
CA LEU A 187 -5.07 6.62 5.55
C LEU A 187 -4.64 5.84 6.79
N ALA A 188 -5.56 5.13 7.46
CA ALA A 188 -5.22 4.27 8.58
C ALA A 188 -4.39 3.07 8.11
N GLY A 189 -3.61 2.50 9.02
CA GLY A 189 -2.76 1.38 8.67
C GLY A 189 -2.01 0.79 9.85
N GLU A 190 -1.19 -0.20 9.51
CA GLU A 190 -0.43 -0.97 10.47
C GLU A 190 0.87 -1.49 9.85
N VAL A 191 1.93 -1.53 10.66
CA VAL A 191 3.20 -2.20 10.37
C VAL A 191 3.47 -3.23 11.47
N ARG A 192 3.92 -4.42 11.07
CA ARG A 192 4.41 -5.46 11.98
C ARG A 192 5.85 -5.77 11.67
N ALA A 193 6.66 -5.92 12.70
CA ALA A 193 8.02 -6.42 12.61
C ALA A 193 8.27 -7.38 13.76
N SER A 194 8.98 -8.47 13.49
CA SER A 194 9.26 -9.51 14.47
C SER A 194 10.75 -9.83 14.47
N THR A 195 11.31 -10.13 15.63
CA THR A 195 12.67 -10.67 15.76
C THR A 195 12.68 -11.78 16.80
N LEU A 196 13.67 -12.65 16.69
CA LEU A 196 13.99 -13.62 17.71
C LEU A 196 15.19 -13.14 18.52
N ALA A 197 15.18 -13.47 19.81
CA ALA A 197 16.30 -13.28 20.71
C ALA A 197 16.59 -14.59 21.42
N ALA A 198 17.83 -15.07 21.33
CA ALA A 198 18.28 -16.29 21.98
C ALA A 198 19.19 -15.97 23.17
N ARG A 199 19.14 -16.81 24.20
CA ARG A 199 20.05 -16.75 25.33
C ARG A 199 21.48 -17.10 24.87
N PRO A 200 22.51 -16.31 25.23
CA PRO A 200 23.90 -16.70 24.97
C PRO A 200 24.24 -18.00 25.72
N ARG A 201 24.98 -18.91 25.08
CA ARG A 201 25.47 -20.17 25.65
C ARG A 201 26.68 -19.95 26.55
#